data_AF-A0A2W2BK15-F1
#
_entry.id   AF-A0A2W2BK15-F1
#
_cell.length_a   1.000
_cell.length_b   1.000
_cell.length_c   1.000
_cell.angle_alpha   90.00
_cell.angle_beta   90.00
_cell.angle_gamma   90.00
#
_symmetry.space_group_name_H-M   'P 1'
#
loop_
_entity.id
_entity.type
_entity.pdbx_description
1 polymer ?
#
loop_
_entity_poly.entity_id
_entity_poly.type
_entity_poly.pdbx_seq_one_letter_code
_entity_poly.pdbx_strand_id
1 'polypeptide(L)'
;MAGDPPVPITVWPVPAPDRGETMSNAMGVRLVHNLTHPADLIIDLALGPQMARAVIAAHRRSQLDAPRQLGWGREPATLIVTGWPLDDATSPGEFFTRCRTSLVPGGCVAVLLPHGDLVLPVDVIVAAKGAELAYLQHIVAADRPPRPGQRTQLDIHTDVLILTCTTTQPGGADD
;
A
#
# COMPACT_ATOMS: atom_id res chain seq x y z
N MET A 1 -17.26 23.25 11.25
CA MET A 1 -17.01 22.18 10.27
C MET A 1 -15.66 21.60 10.63
N ALA A 2 -15.62 20.53 11.43
CA ALA A 2 -14.35 19.86 11.72
C ALA A 2 -13.96 19.14 10.43
N GLY A 3 -12.85 19.55 9.80
CA GLY A 3 -12.29 18.81 8.68
C GLY A 3 -11.83 17.43 9.15
N ASP A 4 -11.77 16.46 8.22
CA ASP A 4 -11.15 15.17 8.51
C ASP A 4 -9.77 15.41 9.15
N PRO A 5 -9.42 14.67 10.23
CA PRO A 5 -8.12 14.81 10.86
C PRO A 5 -7.00 14.61 9.84
N PRO A 6 -5.88 15.33 9.94
CA PRO A 6 -4.78 15.17 9.00
C PRO A 6 -4.25 13.73 9.06
N VAL A 7 -4.09 13.13 7.89
CA VAL A 7 -3.56 11.76 7.77
C VAL A 7 -2.10 11.75 8.21
N PRO A 8 -1.70 10.83 9.11
CA PRO A 8 -0.32 10.77 9.60
C PRO A 8 0.66 10.46 8.46
N ILE A 9 1.78 11.18 8.45
CA ILE A 9 2.91 10.93 7.54
C ILE A 9 4.05 10.30 8.33
N THR A 10 4.59 9.18 7.86
CA THR A 10 5.70 8.45 8.50
C THR A 10 6.86 8.29 7.52
N VAL A 11 8.09 8.53 7.98
CA VAL A 11 9.29 8.36 7.14
C VAL A 11 9.87 6.97 7.34
N TRP A 12 10.13 6.27 6.24
CA TRP A 12 10.75 4.95 6.23
C TRP A 12 12.15 5.01 5.60
N PRO A 13 13.25 4.90 6.39
CA PRO A 13 14.60 4.83 5.82
C PRO A 13 14.84 3.45 5.21
N VAL A 14 14.64 3.32 3.90
CA VAL A 14 14.85 2.09 3.14
C VAL A 14 15.49 2.44 1.80
N PRO A 15 16.26 1.53 1.18
CA PRO A 15 16.84 1.82 -0.14
C PRO A 15 15.77 2.01 -1.21
N ALA A 16 16.08 2.83 -2.22
CA ALA A 16 15.30 2.91 -3.46
C ALA A 16 15.14 1.55 -4.16
N PRO A 17 14.03 1.32 -4.89
CA PRO A 17 13.87 0.13 -5.75
C PRO A 17 14.87 0.13 -6.91
N ASP A 18 15.22 -1.06 -7.41
CA ASP A 18 15.94 -1.15 -8.68
C ASP A 18 15.02 -0.75 -9.84
N ARG A 19 15.62 -0.41 -10.99
CA ARG A 19 14.87 0.04 -12.17
C ARG A 19 13.86 -1.03 -12.63
N GLY A 20 12.59 -0.65 -12.70
CA GLY A 20 11.50 -1.52 -13.14
C GLY A 20 10.87 -2.34 -12.02
N GLU A 21 11.34 -2.20 -10.79
CA GLU A 21 10.73 -2.82 -9.61
C GLU A 21 9.85 -1.82 -8.87
N THR A 22 8.80 -2.32 -8.22
CA THR A 22 7.88 -1.48 -7.43
C THR A 22 8.50 -1.07 -6.09
N MET A 23 9.35 -1.90 -5.49
CA MET A 23 9.90 -1.66 -4.16
C MET A 23 11.26 -2.32 -3.94
N SER A 24 11.99 -1.90 -2.91
CA SER A 24 13.18 -2.62 -2.42
C SER A 24 12.80 -3.77 -1.47
N ASN A 25 13.72 -4.72 -1.25
CA ASN A 25 13.47 -5.82 -0.30
C ASN A 25 13.16 -5.30 1.12
N ALA A 26 13.82 -4.22 1.54
CA ALA A 26 13.61 -3.63 2.86
C ALA A 26 12.21 -3.01 3.00
N MET A 27 11.68 -2.41 1.92
CA MET A 27 10.30 -1.92 1.88
C MET A 27 9.31 -3.08 2.02
N GLY A 28 9.47 -4.14 1.23
CA GLY A 28 8.57 -5.31 1.29
C GLY A 28 8.53 -5.96 2.68
N VAL A 29 9.70 -6.17 3.30
CA VAL A 29 9.80 -6.68 4.68
C VAL A 29 9.05 -5.78 5.66
N ARG A 30 9.20 -4.45 5.58
CA ARG A 30 8.52 -3.53 6.48
C ARG A 30 7.02 -3.49 6.27
N LEU A 31 6.53 -3.56 5.04
CA LEU A 31 5.09 -3.64 4.77
C LEU A 31 4.51 -4.89 5.42
N VAL A 32 5.12 -6.06 5.17
CA VAL A 32 4.65 -7.33 5.74
C VAL A 32 4.67 -7.30 7.27
N HIS A 33 5.77 -6.83 7.89
CA HIS A 33 5.88 -6.82 9.35
C HIS A 33 4.95 -5.84 10.05
N ASN A 34 4.68 -4.66 9.46
CA ASN A 34 3.87 -3.64 10.13
C ASN A 34 2.37 -3.79 9.85
N LEU A 35 1.99 -4.46 8.75
CA LEU A 35 0.60 -4.49 8.28
C LEU A 35 -0.03 -5.89 8.33
N THR A 36 0.71 -6.94 8.70
CA THR A 36 0.19 -8.32 8.72
C THR A 36 0.65 -9.14 9.93
N HIS A 37 -0.15 -10.13 10.30
CA HIS A 37 0.11 -11.14 11.33
C HIS A 37 0.49 -12.51 10.74
N PRO A 38 1.08 -13.43 11.53
CA PRO A 38 1.36 -14.78 11.04
C PRO A 38 0.13 -15.46 10.44
N ALA A 39 0.34 -16.19 9.34
CA ALA A 39 -0.71 -16.86 8.54
C ALA A 39 -1.70 -15.95 7.77
N ASP A 40 -1.57 -14.63 7.87
CA ASP A 40 -2.31 -13.69 7.02
C ASP A 40 -2.06 -13.96 5.52
N LEU A 41 -3.10 -13.73 4.73
CA LEU A 41 -3.04 -13.77 3.27
C LEU A 41 -2.67 -12.38 2.71
N ILE A 42 -1.67 -12.36 1.85
CA ILE A 42 -1.22 -11.17 1.11
C ILE A 42 -1.46 -11.39 -0.40
N ILE A 43 -2.04 -10.41 -1.07
CA ILE A 43 -2.12 -10.36 -2.53
C ILE A 43 -1.00 -9.44 -3.02
N ASP A 44 -0.08 -10.02 -3.79
CA ASP A 44 1.08 -9.33 -4.34
C ASP A 44 0.84 -8.99 -5.82
N LEU A 45 0.65 -7.71 -6.11
CA LEU A 45 0.50 -7.14 -7.46
C LEU A 45 1.70 -6.24 -7.81
N ALA A 46 2.77 -6.28 -7.03
CA ALA A 46 3.97 -5.48 -7.25
C ALA A 46 4.87 -6.13 -8.32
N LEU A 47 5.60 -5.29 -9.06
CA LEU A 47 6.66 -5.76 -9.95
C LEU A 47 7.92 -6.06 -9.15
N GLY A 48 8.42 -7.28 -9.30
CA GLY A 48 9.68 -7.74 -8.73
C GLY A 48 9.51 -8.81 -7.63
N PRO A 49 10.61 -9.47 -7.21
CA PRO A 49 10.57 -10.60 -6.26
C PRO A 49 10.46 -10.19 -4.78
N GLN A 50 10.45 -8.90 -4.45
CA GLN A 50 10.68 -8.38 -3.10
C GLN A 50 9.57 -8.77 -2.12
N MET A 51 8.32 -8.67 -2.56
CA MET A 51 7.17 -8.99 -1.72
C MET A 51 7.06 -10.51 -1.49
N ALA A 52 7.23 -11.32 -2.54
CA ALA A 52 7.36 -12.76 -2.41
C ALA A 52 8.46 -13.18 -1.41
N ARG A 53 9.64 -12.55 -1.45
CA ARG A 53 10.72 -12.79 -0.49
C ARG A 53 10.32 -12.40 0.93
N ALA A 54 9.66 -11.26 1.11
CA ALA A 54 9.19 -10.79 2.41
C ALA A 54 8.14 -11.73 3.02
N VAL A 55 7.18 -12.20 2.21
CA VAL A 55 6.17 -13.18 2.60
C VAL A 55 6.82 -14.47 3.12
N ILE A 56 7.77 -15.03 2.36
CA ILE A 56 8.47 -16.27 2.72
C ILE A 56 9.24 -16.07 4.03
N ALA A 57 10.00 -14.98 4.14
CA ALA A 57 10.80 -14.67 5.32
C ALA A 57 9.95 -14.46 6.58
N ALA A 58 8.74 -13.92 6.43
CA ALA A 58 7.80 -13.69 7.52
C ALA A 58 6.83 -14.86 7.76
N HIS A 59 6.94 -15.98 7.05
CA HIS A 59 6.01 -17.10 7.14
C HIS A 59 4.53 -16.68 6.93
N ARG A 60 4.26 -15.85 5.93
CA ARG A 60 2.90 -15.46 5.51
C ARG A 60 2.39 -16.32 4.36
N ARG A 61 1.10 -16.24 4.07
CA ARG A 61 0.48 -16.83 2.88
C ARG A 61 0.42 -15.77 1.78
N SER A 62 0.71 -16.14 0.54
CA SER A 62 0.55 -15.23 -0.60
C SER A 62 -0.20 -15.84 -1.75
N GLN A 63 -1.01 -15.01 -2.42
CA GLN A 63 -1.42 -15.24 -3.80
C GLN A 63 -0.52 -14.41 -4.70
N LEU A 64 0.27 -15.10 -5.52
CA LEU A 64 1.09 -14.49 -6.56
C LEU A 64 0.22 -14.39 -7.81
N ASP A 65 -0.13 -13.18 -8.23
CA ASP A 65 -0.76 -12.99 -9.53
C ASP A 65 0.38 -12.78 -10.55
N ALA A 66 0.76 -13.86 -11.24
CA ALA A 66 1.53 -13.70 -12.48
C ALA A 66 0.66 -12.87 -13.46
N PRO A 67 1.23 -12.07 -14.39
CA PRO A 67 0.51 -11.01 -15.11
C PRO A 67 -0.65 -11.43 -16.04
N ARG A 68 -1.21 -12.64 -15.92
CA ARG A 68 -2.09 -13.26 -16.92
C ARG A 68 -3.21 -14.17 -16.41
N GLN A 69 -3.59 -14.22 -15.13
CA GLN A 69 -4.76 -15.03 -14.75
C GLN A 69 -5.85 -14.28 -13.99
N LEU A 70 -7.06 -14.37 -14.56
CA LEU A 70 -8.30 -13.85 -14.01
C LEU A 70 -8.55 -14.39 -12.61
N GLY A 71 -8.39 -13.52 -11.62
CA GLY A 71 -9.04 -13.67 -10.32
C GLY A 71 -8.05 -13.71 -9.19
N TRP A 72 -7.93 -12.60 -8.45
CA TRP A 72 -7.56 -12.65 -7.04
C TRP A 72 -8.37 -13.78 -6.40
N GLY A 73 -7.71 -14.69 -5.69
CA GLY A 73 -8.35 -15.90 -5.22
C GLY A 73 -9.57 -15.59 -4.35
N ARG A 74 -10.42 -16.60 -4.12
CA ARG A 74 -11.68 -16.40 -3.38
C ARG A 74 -11.51 -16.03 -1.90
N GLU A 75 -10.30 -16.16 -1.37
CA GLU A 75 -10.01 -15.91 0.04
C GLU A 75 -9.65 -14.43 0.26
N PRO A 76 -10.27 -13.76 1.24
CA PRO A 76 -9.98 -12.36 1.52
C PRO A 76 -8.59 -12.19 2.14
N ALA A 77 -7.87 -11.16 1.71
CA ALA A 77 -6.52 -10.82 2.14
C ALA A 77 -6.53 -9.77 3.26
N THR A 78 -5.47 -9.72 4.06
CA THR A 78 -5.24 -8.63 5.03
C THR A 78 -4.46 -7.49 4.40
N LEU A 79 -3.63 -7.78 3.39
CA LEU A 79 -2.83 -6.80 2.69
C LEU A 79 -2.86 -7.06 1.18
N ILE A 80 -3.17 -6.03 0.40
CA ILE A 80 -2.97 -5.99 -1.05
C ILE A 80 -1.85 -4.99 -1.33
N VAL A 81 -0.83 -5.37 -2.10
CA VAL A 81 0.30 -4.49 -2.43
C VAL A 81 0.38 -4.28 -3.93
N THR A 82 0.48 -3.03 -4.37
CA THR A 82 0.51 -2.69 -5.80
C THR A 82 1.41 -1.49 -6.08
N GLY A 83 1.98 -1.46 -7.29
CA GLY A 83 2.65 -0.28 -7.84
C GLY A 83 1.69 0.62 -8.61
N TRP A 84 2.01 1.91 -8.69
CA TRP A 84 1.25 2.90 -9.45
C TRP A 84 2.16 3.67 -10.42
N PRO A 85 1.68 4.03 -11.63
CA PRO A 85 0.38 3.69 -12.21
C PRO A 85 0.22 2.19 -12.46
N LEU A 86 -1.02 1.72 -12.52
CA LEU A 86 -1.32 0.35 -12.93
C LEU A 86 -0.94 0.18 -14.41
N ASP A 87 -0.21 -0.89 -14.72
CA ASP A 87 0.14 -1.23 -16.11
C ASP A 87 -1.07 -1.77 -16.93
N ASP A 88 -2.21 -1.99 -16.28
CA ASP A 88 -3.40 -2.59 -16.89
C ASP A 88 -4.44 -1.52 -17.32
N ALA A 89 -5.29 -1.87 -18.29
CA ALA A 89 -6.37 -1.00 -18.79
C ALA A 89 -7.54 -0.82 -17.80
N THR A 90 -7.46 -1.43 -16.62
CA THR A 90 -8.47 -1.34 -15.57
C THR A 90 -8.56 0.08 -15.03
N SER A 91 -9.77 0.64 -14.93
CA SER A 91 -9.95 1.97 -14.36
C SER A 91 -9.54 2.00 -12.87
N PRO A 92 -8.95 3.09 -12.36
CA PRO A 92 -8.58 3.20 -10.94
C PRO A 92 -9.72 2.88 -9.97
N GLY A 93 -10.94 3.35 -10.25
CA GLY A 93 -12.12 3.09 -9.41
C GLY A 93 -12.53 1.62 -9.40
N GLU A 94 -12.47 0.93 -10.55
CA GLU A 94 -12.75 -0.51 -10.64
C GLU A 94 -11.70 -1.33 -9.88
N PHE A 95 -10.43 -0.95 -10.01
CA PHE A 95 -9.35 -1.57 -9.24
C PHE A 95 -9.58 -1.47 -7.73
N PHE A 96 -9.87 -0.27 -7.21
CA PHE A 96 -10.10 -0.09 -5.78
C PHE A 96 -11.40 -0.73 -5.29
N THR A 97 -12.43 -0.80 -6.14
CA THR A 97 -13.65 -1.57 -5.84
C THR A 97 -13.32 -3.04 -5.65
N ARG A 98 -12.48 -3.60 -6.54
CA ARG A 98 -11.98 -4.96 -6.40
C ARG A 98 -11.16 -5.13 -5.13
N CYS A 99 -10.23 -4.21 -4.83
CA CYS A 99 -9.47 -4.17 -3.57
C CYS A 99 -10.38 -4.34 -2.37
N ARG A 100 -11.40 -3.49 -2.27
CA ARG A 100 -12.34 -3.52 -1.16
C ARG A 100 -13.03 -4.88 -1.01
N THR A 101 -13.49 -5.48 -2.11
CA THR A 101 -14.20 -6.77 -2.07
C THR A 101 -13.30 -7.96 -1.69
N SER A 102 -11.98 -7.80 -1.80
CA SER A 102 -11.01 -8.85 -1.52
C SER A 102 -10.25 -8.65 -0.21
N LEU A 103 -10.59 -7.62 0.57
CA LEU A 103 -10.02 -7.39 1.90
C LEU A 103 -10.90 -7.97 3.00
N VAL A 104 -10.27 -8.50 4.04
CA VAL A 104 -10.95 -8.71 5.32
C VAL A 104 -11.31 -7.37 5.97
N PRO A 105 -12.28 -7.33 6.92
CA PRO A 105 -12.49 -6.15 7.75
C PRO A 105 -11.19 -5.69 8.44
N GLY A 106 -10.85 -4.41 8.31
CA GLY A 106 -9.58 -3.86 8.83
C GLY A 106 -8.33 -4.16 7.99
N GLY A 107 -8.46 -4.91 6.89
CA GLY A 107 -7.39 -5.07 5.91
C GLY A 107 -7.07 -3.77 5.17
N CYS A 108 -5.94 -3.75 4.47
CA CYS A 108 -5.48 -2.56 3.76
C CYS A 108 -4.87 -2.83 2.38
N VAL A 109 -4.89 -1.79 1.55
CA VAL A 109 -4.15 -1.69 0.30
C VAL A 109 -2.95 -0.78 0.55
N ALA A 110 -1.76 -1.25 0.21
CA ALA A 110 -0.56 -0.44 0.12
C ALA A 110 -0.28 -0.12 -1.35
N VAL A 111 -0.45 1.15 -1.73
CA VAL A 111 -0.19 1.63 -3.09
C VAL A 111 1.15 2.35 -3.09
N LEU A 112 2.11 1.87 -3.88
CA LEU A 112 3.44 2.45 -3.99
C LEU A 112 3.55 3.32 -5.25
N LEU A 113 3.94 4.57 -5.09
CA LEU A 113 4.07 5.56 -6.15
C LEU A 113 5.51 6.10 -6.19
N PRO A 114 6.07 6.37 -7.38
CA PRO A 114 7.28 7.18 -7.49
C PRO A 114 7.06 8.55 -6.82
N HIS A 115 8.03 8.98 -6.02
CA HIS A 115 7.97 10.31 -5.41
C HIS A 115 8.23 11.42 -6.44
N GLY A 116 7.63 12.60 -6.23
CA GLY A 116 7.90 13.81 -7.00
C GLY A 116 6.74 14.30 -7.88
N ASP A 117 5.68 13.50 -8.01
CA ASP A 117 4.42 13.93 -8.62
C ASP A 117 3.39 14.24 -7.52
N LEU A 118 2.93 15.49 -7.47
CA LEU A 118 1.96 15.94 -6.45
C LEU A 118 0.51 15.60 -6.81
N VAL A 119 0.24 15.26 -8.07
CA VAL A 119 -1.10 14.93 -8.58
C VAL A 119 -1.40 13.45 -8.41
N LEU A 120 -0.43 12.58 -8.69
CA LEU A 120 -0.62 11.12 -8.63
C LEU A 120 -1.17 10.63 -7.27
N PRO A 121 -0.64 11.04 -6.11
CA PRO A 121 -1.21 10.62 -4.82
C PRO A 121 -2.65 11.08 -4.63
N VAL A 122 -3.00 12.28 -5.11
CA VAL A 122 -4.35 12.84 -5.00
C VAL A 122 -5.34 12.02 -5.83
N ASP A 123 -4.99 11.69 -7.07
CA ASP A 123 -5.83 10.89 -7.96
C ASP A 123 -6.09 9.49 -7.39
N VAL A 124 -5.07 8.87 -6.81
CA VAL A 124 -5.21 7.58 -6.10
C VAL A 124 -6.16 7.70 -4.91
N ILE A 125 -6.00 8.73 -4.08
CA ILE A 125 -6.86 8.96 -2.91
C ILE A 125 -8.31 9.19 -3.35
N VAL A 126 -8.54 9.99 -4.39
CA VAL A 126 -9.88 10.26 -4.92
C VAL A 126 -10.53 8.97 -5.44
N ALA A 127 -9.80 8.18 -6.22
CA ALA A 127 -10.29 6.90 -6.74
C ALA A 127 -10.59 5.90 -5.61
N ALA A 128 -9.71 5.80 -4.62
CA ALA A 128 -9.89 4.92 -3.46
C ALA A 128 -11.09 5.35 -2.60
N LYS A 129 -11.27 6.65 -2.35
CA LYS A 129 -12.44 7.19 -1.64
C LYS A 129 -13.74 6.90 -2.40
N GLY A 130 -13.73 7.00 -3.73
CA GLY A 130 -14.86 6.63 -4.59
C GLY A 130 -15.25 5.15 -4.45
N ALA A 131 -14.31 4.29 -4.08
CA ALA A 131 -14.54 2.87 -3.79
C ALA A 131 -14.82 2.57 -2.29
N GLU A 132 -15.01 3.60 -1.46
CA GLU A 132 -15.20 3.54 -0.01
C GLU A 132 -14.01 2.93 0.77
N LEU A 133 -12.79 3.16 0.29
CA LEU A 133 -11.57 2.95 1.09
C LEU A 133 -11.17 4.25 1.78
N ALA A 134 -10.83 4.18 3.05
CA ALA A 134 -10.35 5.32 3.81
C ALA A 134 -8.83 5.45 3.71
N TYR A 135 -8.34 6.68 3.55
CA TYR A 135 -6.92 6.98 3.54
C TYR A 135 -6.38 7.05 4.99
N LEU A 136 -5.60 6.04 5.39
CA LEU A 136 -5.18 5.83 6.78
C LEU A 136 -3.82 6.43 7.09
N GLN A 137 -2.86 6.31 6.19
CA GLN A 137 -1.48 6.72 6.44
C GLN A 137 -0.73 7.02 5.14
N HIS A 138 0.11 8.04 5.17
CA HIS A 138 1.15 8.27 4.17
C HIS A 138 2.49 7.76 4.71
N ILE A 139 3.19 6.93 3.95
CA ILE A 139 4.58 6.59 4.23
C ILE A 139 5.47 7.20 3.15
N VAL A 140 6.48 7.96 3.54
CA VAL A 140 7.51 8.47 2.62
C VAL A 140 8.77 7.64 2.80
N ALA A 141 9.15 6.91 1.76
CA ALA A 141 10.37 6.12 1.72
C ALA A 141 11.51 7.00 1.25
N ALA A 142 12.56 7.08 2.07
CA ALA A 142 13.75 7.83 1.74
C ALA A 142 14.97 6.92 1.85
N ASP A 143 15.95 7.18 0.98
CA ASP A 143 17.27 6.59 1.13
C ASP A 143 17.85 6.99 2.50
N ARG A 144 18.88 6.25 2.93
CA ARG A 144 19.44 6.30 4.30
C ARG A 144 19.46 7.72 4.89
N PRO A 145 19.17 7.83 6.21
CA PRO A 145 19.06 9.12 6.87
C PRO A 145 20.29 10.00 6.62
N PRO A 146 20.11 11.33 6.46
CA PRO A 146 21.20 12.24 6.14
C PRO A 146 22.32 12.12 7.18
N ARG A 147 23.56 12.09 6.69
CA ARG A 147 24.74 12.04 7.57
C ARG A 147 25.00 13.42 8.18
N PRO A 148 25.53 13.50 9.41
CA PRO A 148 25.96 14.78 9.99
C PRO A 148 26.89 15.53 9.03
N GLY A 149 26.58 16.80 8.74
CA GLY A 149 27.37 17.66 7.85
C GLY A 149 26.96 17.65 6.37
N GLN A 150 25.97 16.86 5.95
CA GLN A 150 25.35 16.96 4.62
C GLN A 150 24.03 17.74 4.67
N ARG A 151 23.63 18.35 3.54
CA ARG A 151 22.32 19.01 3.41
C ARG A 151 21.23 18.07 3.91
N THR A 152 20.36 18.57 4.78
CA THR A 152 19.30 17.83 5.49
C THR A 152 18.12 17.43 4.59
N GLN A 153 18.34 17.29 3.28
CA GLN A 153 17.27 16.89 2.37
C GLN A 153 17.16 15.37 2.40
N LEU A 154 15.98 14.88 2.81
CA LEU A 154 15.64 13.47 2.67
C LEU A 154 15.54 13.17 1.18
N ASP A 155 16.28 12.17 0.73
CA ASP A 155 16.23 11.67 -0.64
C ASP A 155 15.03 10.72 -0.76
N ILE A 156 13.84 11.31 -0.85
CA ILE A 156 12.57 10.60 -0.90
C ILE A 156 12.38 10.06 -2.32
N HIS A 157 12.18 8.75 -2.45
CA HIS A 157 12.06 8.08 -3.74
C HIS A 157 10.70 7.41 -3.95
N THR A 158 9.95 7.11 -2.88
CA THR A 158 8.66 6.40 -2.99
C THR A 158 7.66 6.90 -1.95
N ASP A 159 6.45 7.20 -2.39
CA ASP A 159 5.29 7.39 -1.54
C ASP A 159 4.53 6.07 -1.42
N VAL A 160 4.09 5.71 -0.21
CA VAL A 160 3.19 4.58 0.00
C VAL A 160 1.93 5.07 0.69
N LEU A 161 0.81 4.91 0.01
CA LEU A 161 -0.50 5.26 0.53
C LEU A 161 -1.14 4.01 1.12
N ILE A 162 -1.49 4.07 2.41
CA ILE A 162 -2.20 2.99 3.09
C ILE A 162 -3.69 3.33 3.09
N LEU A 163 -4.47 2.47 2.44
CA LEU A 163 -5.92 2.61 2.28
C LEU A 163 -6.59 1.44 3.00
N THR A 164 -7.63 1.65 3.78
CA THR A 164 -8.27 0.57 4.56
C THR A 164 -9.78 0.50 4.33
N CYS A 165 -10.32 -0.72 4.40
CA CYS A 165 -11.75 -0.94 4.52
C CYS A 165 -12.19 -0.56 5.94
N THR A 166 -12.84 0.59 6.10
CA THR A 166 -13.44 0.96 7.38
C THR A 166 -14.54 -0.01 7.75
N THR A 167 -14.46 -0.59 8.94
CA THR A 167 -15.62 -1.17 9.61
C THR A 167 -16.48 -0.03 10.11
N THR A 168 -17.31 0.56 9.25
CA THR A 168 -18.35 1.46 9.73
C THR A 168 -19.41 0.59 10.41
N GLN A 169 -19.23 0.26 11.69
CA GLN A 169 -20.41 0.02 12.51
C GLN A 169 -21.10 1.38 12.64
N PRO A 170 -22.38 1.51 12.26
CA PRO A 170 -23.16 2.66 12.66
C PRO A 170 -23.23 2.59 14.19
N GLY A 171 -22.47 3.45 14.86
CA GLY A 171 -22.56 3.61 16.31
C GLY A 171 -24.01 3.92 16.64
N GLY A 172 -24.64 3.01 17.40
CA GLY A 172 -25.96 3.23 17.95
C GLY A 172 -25.96 4.54 18.71
N ALA A 173 -26.89 5.42 18.37
CA ALA A 173 -27.28 6.50 19.25
C ALA A 173 -27.87 5.84 20.51
N ASP A 174 -27.23 6.07 21.66
CA ASP A 174 -27.90 5.90 22.94
C ASP A 174 -28.73 7.18 23.20
N ASP A 175 -30.00 6.94 23.51
CA ASP A 175 -31.08 7.88 23.83
C ASP A 175 -30.80 8.78 25.05
#